data_AF-A0A531JIE6-F1
#
_entry.id   AF-A0A531JIE6-F1
#
_cell.length_a   1.000
_cell.length_b   1.000
_cell.length_c   1.000
_cell.angle_alpha   90.00
_cell.angle_beta   90.00
_cell.angle_gamma   90.00
#
_symmetry.space_group_name_H-M   'P 1'
#
loop_
_entity.id
_entity.type
_entity.pdbx_description
1 polymer ?
#
loop_
_entity_poly.entity_id
_entity_poly.type
_entity_poly.pdbx_seq_one_letter_code
_entity_poly.pdbx_strand_id
1 'polypeptide(L)' 'RQRFILLIDTLYDHYVRLVVSAAAPPAQLYTAKRGNEVFEFERTASRLIEMQSHEWLEDWVERQKATLTEAQKARA' A
#
# COMPACT_ATOMS: atom_id res chain seq x y z
N ARG A 1 -12.39 -0.04 -11.99
CA ARG A 1 -10.98 0.43 -12.06
C ARG A 1 -10.67 1.39 -10.90
N GLN A 2 -11.42 2.48 -10.73
CA GLN A 2 -11.32 3.37 -9.56
C GLN A 2 -11.39 2.67 -8.19
N ARG A 3 -12.21 1.62 -8.03
CA ARG A 3 -12.29 0.86 -6.76
C ARG A 3 -10.96 0.24 -6.32
N PHE A 4 -10.13 -0.18 -7.28
CA PHE A 4 -8.81 -0.74 -6.98
C PHE A 4 -7.85 0.36 -6.51
N ILE A 5 -7.85 1.50 -7.20
CA ILE A 5 -7.06 2.68 -6.83
C ILE A 5 -7.44 3.12 -5.39
N LEU A 6 -8.74 3.28 -5.12
CA LEU A 6 -9.23 3.65 -3.80
C LEU A 6 -8.83 2.64 -2.71
N LEU A 7 -8.90 1.34 -3.01
CA LEU A 7 -8.48 0.30 -2.08
C LEU A 7 -6.99 0.44 -1.73
N ILE A 8 -6.11 0.54 -2.75
CA ILE A 8 -4.68 0.67 -2.51
C ILE A 8 -4.35 1.97 -1.77
N ASP A 9 -4.99 3.09 -2.14
CA ASP A 9 -4.86 4.36 -1.43
C ASP A 9 -5.20 4.20 0.05
N THR A 10 -6.36 3.61 0.35
CA THR A 10 -6.81 3.41 1.73
C THR A 10 -5.83 2.52 2.51
N LEU A 11 -5.38 1.41 1.93
CA LEU A 11 -4.45 0.50 2.62
C LEU A 11 -3.09 1.14 2.87
N TYR A 12 -2.58 1.90 1.90
CA TYR A 12 -1.33 2.63 2.03
C TYR A 12 -1.43 3.73 3.10
N ASP A 13 -2.48 4.55 3.06
CA ASP A 13 -2.67 5.67 3.99
C ASP A 13 -2.86 5.19 5.44
N HIS A 14 -3.46 4.00 5.61
CA HIS A 14 -3.60 3.35 6.91
C HIS A 14 -2.41 2.44 7.29
N TYR A 15 -1.33 2.43 6.51
CA TYR A 15 -0.14 1.60 6.78
C TYR A 15 -0.46 0.11 6.97
N VAL A 16 -1.40 -0.41 6.19
CA VAL A 16 -1.82 -1.82 6.25
C VAL A 16 -0.85 -2.68 5.46
N ARG A 17 -0.37 -3.76 6.08
CA ARG A 17 0.45 -4.75 5.39
C ARG A 17 -0.40 -5.54 4.40
N LEU A 18 -0.07 -5.42 3.11
CA LEU A 18 -0.77 -6.08 2.02
C LEU A 18 0.04 -7.27 1.50
N VAL A 19 -0.62 -8.42 1.31
CA VAL A 19 -0.09 -9.55 0.56
C VAL A 19 -1.09 -9.87 -0.54
N VAL A 20 -0.64 -9.80 -1.79
CA VAL A 20 -1.49 -10.00 -2.97
C VAL A 20 -0.68 -10.58 -4.12
N SER A 21 -1.33 -11.34 -4.99
CA SER A 21 -0.76 -11.84 -6.24
C SER A 21 -1.49 -11.23 -7.43
N ALA A 22 -0.77 -10.96 -8.52
CA ALA A 22 -1.36 -10.50 -9.77
C ALA A 22 -0.65 -11.09 -10.98
N ALA A 23 -1.32 -11.09 -12.13
CA ALA A 23 -0.81 -11.67 -13.38
C ALA A 23 0.34 -10.85 -14.01
N ALA A 24 0.59 -9.62 -13.53
CA ALA A 24 1.66 -8.74 -14.02
C ALA A 24 2.22 -7.87 -12.88
N PRO A 25 3.43 -7.30 -13.02
CA PRO A 25 3.99 -6.34 -12.07
C PRO A 25 3.15 -5.05 -11.98
N PRO A 26 3.25 -4.25 -10.89
CA PRO A 26 2.42 -3.07 -10.66
C PRO A 26 2.35 -2.09 -11.84
N ALA A 27 3.47 -1.79 -12.48
CA ALA A 27 3.55 -0.89 -13.64
C ALA A 27 2.82 -1.40 -14.90
N GLN A 28 2.46 -2.68 -14.94
CA GLN A 28 1.80 -3.33 -16.08
C GLN A 28 0.36 -3.78 -15.76
N LEU A 29 -0.13 -3.55 -14.54
CA LEU A 29 -1.51 -3.89 -14.16
C LEU A 29 -2.56 -3.00 -14.85
N TYR A 30 -2.15 -1.86 -15.39
CA TYR A 30 -3.01 -1.01 -16.21
C TYR A 30 -2.30 -0.59 -17.49
N THR A 31 -2.90 -0.97 -18.61
CA THR A 31 -2.29 -0.83 -19.94
C THR A 31 -2.90 0.29 -20.78
N ALA A 32 -3.89 1.02 -20.24
CA ALA A 32 -4.50 2.12 -20.98
C ALA A 32 -3.48 3.27 -21.12
N LYS A 33 -3.34 3.78 -22.35
CA LYS A 33 -2.39 4.84 -22.68
C LYS A 33 -3.02 6.24 -22.68
N ARG A 34 -4.34 6.35 -22.46
CA ARG A 34 -5.12 7.60 -22.48
C ARG A 34 -6.28 7.51 -21.50
N GLY A 35 -6.68 8.65 -20.95
CA GLY A 35 -7.81 8.79 -20.02
C GLY A 35 -7.38 9.30 -18.64
N ASN A 36 -8.35 9.83 -17.89
CA ASN A 36 -8.10 10.49 -16.59
C ASN A 36 -7.51 9.55 -15.53
N GLU A 37 -7.69 8.24 -15.69
CA GLU A 37 -7.27 7.23 -14.72
C GLU A 37 -5.81 6.79 -14.88
N VAL A 38 -5.11 7.21 -15.95
CA VAL A 38 -3.71 6.79 -16.19
C VAL A 38 -2.80 7.31 -15.09
N PHE A 39 -2.87 8.60 -14.81
CA PHE A 39 -2.07 9.24 -13.75
C PHE A 39 -2.37 8.65 -12.37
N GLU A 40 -3.65 8.44 -12.06
CA GLU A 40 -4.07 7.85 -10.79
C GLU A 40 -3.55 6.41 -10.61
N PHE A 41 -3.50 5.66 -11.70
CA PHE A 41 -2.95 4.31 -11.66
C PHE A 41 -1.42 4.31 -11.57
N GLU A 42 -0.71 5.23 -12.22
CA GLU A 42 0.75 5.37 -12.05
C GLU A 42 1.09 5.62 -10.58
N ARG A 43 0.35 6.51 -9.91
CA ARG A 43 0.47 6.73 -8.46
C ARG A 43 0.17 5.47 -7.65
N THR A 44 -0.86 4.71 -8.04
CA THR A 44 -1.20 3.42 -7.43
C THR A 44 -0.07 2.40 -7.57
N ALA A 45 0.54 2.31 -8.76
CA ALA A 45 1.65 1.41 -9.03
C ALA A 45 2.89 1.79 -8.21
N SER A 46 3.21 3.07 -8.08
CA SER A 46 4.31 3.56 -7.23
C SER A 46 4.11 3.17 -5.77
N ARG A 47 2.89 3.31 -5.22
CA ARG A 47 2.60 2.86 -3.86
C ARG A 47 2.76 1.36 -3.68
N LEU A 48 2.27 0.56 -4.63
CA LEU A 48 2.47 -0.88 -4.58
C LEU A 48 3.95 -1.25 -4.58
N ILE A 49 4.78 -0.52 -5.33
CA ILE A 49 6.25 -0.72 -5.36
C ILE A 49 6.86 -0.32 -4.01
N GLU A 50 6.47 0.82 -3.47
CA GLU A 50 6.96 1.29 -2.17
C GLU A 50 6.60 0.33 -1.03
N MET A 51 5.37 -0.19 -1.00
CA MET A 51 4.93 -1.18 0.00
C MET A 51 5.71 -2.51 -0.07
N GLN A 52 6.48 -2.75 -1.13
CA GLN A 52 7.38 -3.89 -1.26
C GLN A 52 8.81 -3.59 -0.83
N SER A 53 9.15 -2.32 -0.60
CA SER A 53 10.51 -1.90 -0.25
C SER A 53 10.87 -2.38 1.17
N HIS A 54 12.17 -2.58 1.39
CA HIS A 54 12.66 -3.01 2.69
C HIS A 54 12.37 -1.95 3.75
N GLU A 55 12.60 -0.69 3.39
CA GLU A 55 12.39 0.48 4.25
C GLU A 55 10.93 0.59 4.70
N TRP A 56 9.98 0.44 3.78
CA TRP A 56 8.55 0.47 4.12
C TRP A 56 8.17 -0.67 5.07
N LEU A 57 8.72 -1.88 4.86
CA LEU A 57 8.48 -3.04 5.71
C LEU A 57 9.09 -2.88 7.12
N GLU A 58 10.28 -2.28 7.23
CA GLU A 58 10.91 -1.94 8.51
C GLU A 58 10.07 -0.91 9.27
N ASP A 59 9.68 0.18 8.60
CA ASP A 59 8.80 1.22 9.16
C ASP A 59 7.48 0.63 9.66
N TRP A 60 6.89 -0.30 8.90
CA TRP A 60 5.68 -1.01 9.31
C TRP A 60 5.91 -1.80 10.60
N VAL A 61 7.02 -2.54 10.72
CA VAL A 61 7.35 -3.33 11.92
C VAL A 61 7.48 -2.42 13.14
N GLU A 62 8.16 -1.29 13.02
CA GLU A 62 8.33 -0.35 14.13
C GLU A 62 7.00 0.26 14.59
N ARG A 63 6.11 0.61 13.65
CA ARG A 63 4.75 1.09 13.97
C ARG A 63 3.90 0.03 14.70
N GLN A 64 4.02 -1.23 14.32
CA GLN A 64 3.32 -2.31 15.02
C GLN A 64 3.85 -2.52 16.43
N LYS A 65 5.17 -2.48 16.63
CA LYS A 65 5.79 -2.55 17.97
C LYS A 65 5.30 -1.42 18.87
N ALA A 66 5.25 -0.19 18.35
CA ALA A 66 4.74 0.97 19.08
C ALA A 66 3.28 0.77 19.51
N THR A 67 2.41 0.38 18.56
CA THR A 67 0.99 0.10 18.81
C THR A 67 0.79 -0.97 19.89
N LEU A 68 1.56 -2.07 19.82
CA LEU A 68 1.50 -3.14 20.81
C LEU A 68 1.94 -2.66 22.20
N THR A 69 2.99 -1.85 22.25
CA THR A 69 3.51 -1.28 23.51
C THR A 69 2.49 -0.34 24.15
N GLU A 70 1.83 0.50 23.36
CA GLU A 70 0.77 1.40 23.84
C GLU A 70 -0.45 0.62 24.36
N ALA A 71 -0.88 -0.41 23.62
CA ALA A 71 -1.97 -1.28 24.02
C ALA A 71 -1.67 -2.05 25.33
N GLN A 72 -0.41 -2.42 25.55
CA GLN A 72 0.03 -3.03 26.81
C GLN A 72 -0.02 -2.06 27.99
N LYS A 73 0.46 -0.82 27.80
CA LYS A 73 0.42 0.23 28.83
C LYS A 73 -1.01 0.60 29.23
N ALA A 74 -1.94 0.66 28.28
CA ALA A 74 -3.34 0.99 28.56
C ALA A 74 -4.11 -0.10 29.33
N ARG A 75 -3.54 -1.32 29.44
CA ARG A 75 -4.14 -2.46 30.15
C ARG A 75 -3.55 -2.69 31.55
N ALA A 76 -2.50 -1.96 31.92
CA ALA A 76 -1.84 -2.00 33.22
C ALA A 76 -2.33 -0.84 34.10
#